data_AF-A0A7W9DQX1-F1
#
_entry.id   AF-A0A7W9DQX1-F1
#
_cell.length_a   1.000
_cell.length_b   1.000
_cell.length_c   1.000
_cell.angle_alpha   90.00
_cell.angle_beta   90.00
_cell.angle_gamma   90.00
#
_symmetry.space_group_name_H-M   'P 1'
#
loop_
_entity.id
_entity.type
_entity.pdbx_description
1 polymer ?
#
loop_
_entity_poly.entity_id
_entity_poly.type
_entity_poly.pdbx_seq_one_letter_code
_entity_poly.pdbx_strand_id
1 'polypeptide(L)'
;MSWSLSRLKPREPELLDATFLSAGRALYLANAFESKCQFVLRISNLIAVVQDDPVLSLQEAISSLPGEKMLGPTLKELTQHALGGFNSEDIDVLDKARKARNFIAHEGVAIGAMWAARSNQILDHMLRLRAAVTDLAHGDNIISQWCHGIEEPKGPLPSFFIEAYPTMIDNWVFGHFGELLDVLGSGDSSD
;
A
#
# COMPACT_ATOMS: atom_id res chain seq x y z
N MET A 1 -11.91 -9.45 28.65
CA MET A 1 -11.87 -7.99 28.90
C MET A 1 -11.81 -7.29 27.55
N SER A 2 -12.72 -6.35 27.29
CA SER A 2 -12.87 -5.65 25.99
C SER A 2 -12.08 -4.34 25.86
N TRP A 3 -11.23 -4.02 26.85
CA TRP A 3 -10.40 -2.82 26.86
C TRP A 3 -9.11 -3.05 26.06
N SER A 4 -8.68 -2.07 25.25
CA SER A 4 -7.44 -2.16 24.48
C SER A 4 -6.18 -2.12 25.36
N LEU A 5 -6.28 -1.57 26.57
CA LEU A 5 -5.18 -1.49 27.55
C LEU A 5 -5.50 -2.30 28.81
N SER A 6 -4.45 -2.79 29.44
CA SER A 6 -4.52 -3.57 30.68
C SER A 6 -3.47 -3.08 31.68
N ARG A 7 -3.72 -3.30 32.97
CA ARG A 7 -2.71 -3.10 34.02
C ARG A 7 -1.63 -4.18 34.01
N LEU A 8 -1.84 -5.26 33.24
CA LEU A 8 -0.87 -6.31 33.03
C LEU A 8 0.25 -5.81 32.13
N LYS A 9 1.50 -6.04 32.52
CA LYS A 9 2.65 -5.75 31.68
C LYS A 9 2.65 -6.67 30.44
N PRO A 10 3.02 -6.16 29.27
CA PRO A 10 3.22 -7.00 28.10
C PRO A 10 4.30 -8.06 28.35
N ARG A 11 4.13 -9.24 27.73
CA ARG A 11 5.10 -10.33 27.84
C ARG A 11 6.36 -10.04 27.03
N GLU A 12 6.17 -9.45 25.85
CA GLU A 12 7.23 -9.17 24.87
C GLU A 12 7.25 -7.65 24.54
N PRO A 13 7.62 -6.78 25.49
CA PRO A 13 7.47 -5.33 25.31
C PRO A 13 8.26 -4.79 24.11
N GLU A 14 9.53 -5.18 23.96
CA GLU A 14 10.38 -4.72 22.86
C GLU A 14 9.87 -5.20 21.49
N LEU A 15 9.40 -6.45 21.43
CA LEU A 15 8.85 -7.03 20.19
C LEU A 15 7.54 -6.34 19.80
N LEU A 16 6.72 -5.96 20.78
CA LEU A 16 5.51 -5.19 20.55
C LEU A 16 5.83 -3.77 20.07
N ASP A 17 6.80 -3.09 20.66
CA ASP A 17 7.23 -1.76 20.21
C ASP A 17 7.73 -1.81 18.75
N ALA A 18 8.56 -2.80 18.41
CA ALA A 18 9.00 -3.05 17.04
C ALA A 18 7.82 -3.34 16.08
N THR A 19 6.82 -4.09 16.55
CA THR A 19 5.60 -4.41 15.79
C THR A 19 4.77 -3.16 15.52
N PHE A 20 4.54 -2.32 16.53
CA PHE A 20 3.79 -1.07 16.36
C PHE A 20 4.52 -0.08 15.46
N LEU A 21 5.85 -0.03 15.52
CA LEU A 21 6.64 0.80 14.61
C LEU A 21 6.45 0.36 13.15
N SER A 22 6.58 -0.93 12.85
CA SER A 22 6.34 -1.45 11.50
C SER A 22 4.91 -1.23 11.03
N ALA A 23 3.94 -1.49 11.91
CA ALA A 23 2.54 -1.27 11.58
C ALA A 23 2.20 0.20 11.28
N GLY A 24 2.76 1.14 12.05
CA GLY A 24 2.59 2.56 11.80
C GLY A 24 3.17 2.98 10.45
N ARG A 25 4.38 2.47 10.11
CA ARG A 25 5.01 2.71 8.80
C ARG A 25 4.21 2.09 7.66
N ALA A 26 3.72 0.86 7.83
CA ALA A 26 2.87 0.18 6.85
C ALA A 26 1.55 0.94 6.62
N LEU A 27 0.90 1.42 7.68
CA LEU A 27 -0.32 2.22 7.58
C LEU A 27 -0.10 3.54 6.86
N TYR A 28 1.04 4.19 7.10
CA TYR A 28 1.43 5.38 6.34
C TYR A 28 1.53 5.08 4.83
N LEU A 29 2.22 4.01 4.44
CA LEU A 29 2.33 3.59 3.04
C LEU A 29 0.96 3.29 2.43
N ALA A 30 0.09 2.58 3.16
CA ALA A 30 -1.25 2.24 2.71
C ALA A 30 -2.09 3.50 2.39
N ASN A 31 -1.99 4.53 3.23
CA ASN A 31 -2.69 5.81 3.03
C ASN A 31 -2.08 6.64 1.89
N ALA A 32 -0.74 6.61 1.74
CA ALA A 32 -0.05 7.29 0.66
C ALA A 32 -0.38 6.65 -0.70
N PHE A 33 -0.39 5.32 -0.78
CA PHE A 33 -0.81 4.56 -1.94
C PHE A 33 -2.24 4.93 -2.36
N GLU A 34 -3.17 4.96 -1.40
CA GLU A 34 -4.54 5.36 -1.66
C GLU A 34 -4.66 6.78 -2.22
N SER A 35 -3.96 7.73 -1.60
CA SER A 35 -3.98 9.13 -2.03
C SER A 35 -3.50 9.27 -3.48
N LYS A 36 -2.45 8.53 -3.85
CA LYS A 36 -1.95 8.51 -5.23
C LYS A 36 -2.93 7.84 -6.21
N CYS A 37 -3.56 6.73 -5.83
CA CYS A 37 -4.61 6.12 -6.64
C CYS A 37 -5.76 7.10 -6.92
N GLN A 38 -6.19 7.85 -5.90
CA GLN A 38 -7.22 8.88 -6.04
C GLN A 38 -6.77 10.01 -6.97
N PHE A 39 -5.52 10.45 -6.86
CA PHE A 39 -4.95 11.45 -7.75
C PHE A 39 -5.00 11.00 -9.22
N VAL A 40 -4.46 9.81 -9.53
CA VAL A 40 -4.46 9.29 -10.91
C VAL A 40 -5.88 9.15 -11.45
N LEU A 41 -6.83 8.67 -10.63
CA LEU A 41 -8.23 8.56 -11.06
C LEU A 41 -8.84 9.92 -11.38
N ARG A 42 -8.63 10.92 -10.52
CA ARG A 42 -9.16 12.28 -10.73
C ARG A 42 -8.64 12.86 -12.04
N ILE A 43 -7.35 12.71 -12.33
CA ILE A 43 -6.75 13.16 -13.59
C ILE A 43 -7.30 12.39 -14.78
N SER A 44 -7.42 11.07 -14.68
CA SER A 44 -7.97 10.23 -15.75
C SER A 44 -9.41 10.60 -16.10
N ASN A 45 -10.25 10.83 -15.08
CA ASN A 45 -11.63 11.29 -15.27
C ASN A 45 -11.68 12.69 -15.89
N LEU A 46 -10.80 13.60 -15.46
CA LEU A 46 -10.74 14.95 -16.04
C LEU A 46 -10.37 14.91 -17.52
N ILE A 47 -9.39 14.08 -17.90
CA ILE A 47 -9.00 13.87 -19.30
C ILE A 47 -10.19 13.34 -20.11
N ALA A 48 -10.91 12.34 -19.59
CA ALA A 48 -12.06 11.77 -20.27
C ALA A 48 -13.19 12.81 -20.50
N VAL A 49 -13.48 13.63 -19.48
CA VAL A 49 -14.49 14.70 -19.58
C VAL A 49 -14.10 15.75 -20.62
N VAL A 50 -12.84 16.19 -20.62
CA VAL A 50 -12.36 17.20 -21.60
C VAL A 50 -12.28 16.63 -23.02
N GLN A 51 -12.02 15.33 -23.17
CA GLN A 51 -12.04 14.67 -24.48
C GLN A 51 -13.45 14.52 -25.04
N ASP A 52 -14.44 14.27 -24.17
CA ASP A 52 -15.85 14.13 -24.56
C ASP A 52 -16.49 15.48 -24.92
N ASP A 53 -16.17 16.54 -24.18
CA ASP A 53 -16.55 17.91 -24.50
C ASP A 53 -15.37 18.90 -24.34
N PRO A 54 -14.67 19.21 -25.45
CA PRO A 54 -13.49 20.08 -25.43
C PRO A 54 -13.81 21.57 -25.23
N VAL A 55 -15.10 21.95 -25.19
CA VAL A 55 -15.54 23.34 -25.01
C VAL A 55 -15.86 23.64 -23.54
N LEU A 56 -15.94 22.61 -22.68
CA LEU A 56 -16.12 22.76 -21.24
C LEU A 56 -15.07 23.68 -20.63
N SER A 57 -15.51 24.60 -19.79
CA SER A 57 -14.59 25.32 -18.92
C SER A 57 -14.00 24.38 -17.87
N LEU A 58 -12.81 24.71 -17.37
CA LEU A 58 -12.16 23.94 -16.30
C LEU A 58 -13.06 23.78 -15.07
N GLN A 59 -13.84 24.81 -14.73
CA GLN A 59 -14.70 24.78 -13.55
C GLN A 59 -15.89 23.82 -13.74
N GLU A 60 -16.46 23.74 -14.93
CA GLU A 60 -17.52 22.79 -15.27
C GLU A 60 -16.97 21.36 -15.36
N ALA A 61 -15.75 21.19 -15.90
CA ALA A 61 -15.07 19.91 -15.95
C ALA A 61 -14.78 19.35 -14.54
N ILE A 62 -14.32 20.19 -13.60
CA ILE A 62 -14.12 19.78 -12.21
C ILE A 62 -15.46 19.44 -11.53
N SER A 63 -16.50 20.24 -11.79
CA SER A 63 -17.83 20.05 -11.16
C SER A 63 -18.56 18.80 -11.65
N SER A 64 -18.19 18.28 -12.83
CA SER A 64 -18.74 17.05 -13.42
C SER A 64 -17.99 15.79 -13.01
N LEU A 65 -16.86 15.91 -12.29
CA LEU A 65 -16.15 14.74 -11.80
C LEU A 65 -17.01 13.95 -10.80
N PRO A 66 -17.02 12.61 -10.89
CA PRO A 66 -17.74 11.80 -9.92
C PRO A 66 -17.18 12.04 -8.51
N GLY A 67 -18.07 12.08 -7.51
CA GLY A 67 -17.70 12.21 -6.09
C GLY A 67 -16.75 11.09 -5.62
N GLU A 68 -16.18 11.23 -4.41
CA GLU A 68 -15.15 10.31 -3.88
C GLU A 68 -15.56 8.83 -4.02
N LYS A 69 -14.93 8.14 -4.99
CA LYS A 69 -15.08 6.71 -5.18
C LYS A 69 -14.11 5.98 -4.25
N MET A 70 -14.59 4.90 -3.63
CA MET A 70 -13.73 3.98 -2.90
C MET A 70 -12.68 3.35 -3.83
N LEU A 71 -11.52 3.03 -3.28
CA LEU A 71 -10.33 2.48 -3.98
C LEU A 71 -10.61 1.26 -4.86
N GLY A 72 -11.57 0.41 -4.48
CA GLY A 72 -11.95 -0.80 -5.23
C GLY A 72 -12.53 -0.51 -6.62
N PRO A 73 -13.65 0.22 -6.71
CA PRO A 73 -14.15 0.77 -7.97
C PRO A 73 -13.08 1.55 -8.75
N THR A 74 -12.27 2.34 -8.04
CA THR A 74 -11.22 3.20 -8.63
C THR A 74 -10.15 2.42 -9.39
N LEU A 75 -9.59 1.34 -8.83
CA LEU A 75 -8.58 0.53 -9.53
C LEU A 75 -9.16 -0.22 -10.74
N LYS A 76 -10.40 -0.68 -10.62
CA LYS A 76 -11.10 -1.33 -11.75
C LYS A 76 -11.42 -0.34 -12.87
N GLU A 77 -11.74 0.91 -12.54
CA GLU A 77 -11.95 1.97 -13.53
C GLU A 77 -10.62 2.46 -14.12
N LEU A 78 -9.57 2.59 -13.32
CA LEU A 78 -8.21 2.94 -13.79
C LEU A 78 -7.69 1.93 -14.81
N THR A 79 -7.87 0.63 -14.55
CA THR A 79 -7.49 -0.44 -15.50
C THR A 79 -8.34 -0.44 -16.78
N GLN A 80 -9.52 0.19 -16.77
CA GLN A 80 -10.42 0.31 -17.92
C GLN A 80 -10.24 1.62 -18.72
N HIS A 81 -9.78 2.70 -18.08
CA HIS A 81 -9.82 4.05 -18.65
C HIS A 81 -8.47 4.79 -18.71
N ALA A 82 -7.40 4.31 -18.06
CA ALA A 82 -6.14 5.05 -18.04
C ALA A 82 -5.23 4.72 -19.25
N LEU A 83 -4.92 5.78 -20.01
CA LEU A 83 -3.63 6.10 -20.63
C LEU A 83 -2.78 4.93 -21.17
N GLY A 84 -3.31 4.18 -22.14
CA GLY A 84 -2.50 3.48 -23.13
C GLY A 84 -1.57 2.38 -22.62
N GLY A 85 -2.14 1.18 -22.41
CA GLY A 85 -1.40 -0.09 -22.54
C GLY A 85 -0.93 -0.71 -21.22
N PHE A 86 -1.86 -1.24 -20.43
CA PHE A 86 -1.51 -2.17 -19.36
C PHE A 86 -1.20 -3.56 -19.92
N ASN A 87 -0.13 -4.19 -19.44
CA ASN A 87 -0.01 -5.65 -19.53
C ASN A 87 -0.89 -6.28 -18.41
N SER A 88 -1.26 -7.55 -18.54
CA SER A 88 -2.08 -8.23 -17.53
C SER A 88 -1.40 -8.37 -16.16
N GLU A 89 -0.08 -8.34 -16.12
CA GLU A 89 0.73 -8.49 -14.90
C GLU A 89 0.61 -7.25 -14.00
N ASP A 90 0.55 -6.03 -14.56
CA ASP A 90 0.35 -4.81 -13.77
C ASP A 90 -1.02 -4.81 -13.05
N ILE A 91 -2.05 -5.35 -13.71
CA ILE A 91 -3.40 -5.47 -13.14
C ILE A 91 -3.38 -6.39 -11.91
N ASP A 92 -2.69 -7.53 -12.02
CA ASP A 92 -2.58 -8.49 -10.92
C ASP A 92 -1.78 -7.89 -9.74
N VAL A 93 -0.71 -7.14 -10.02
CA VAL A 93 0.07 -6.44 -8.99
C VAL A 93 -0.78 -5.40 -8.27
N LEU A 94 -1.58 -4.62 -9.00
CA LEU A 94 -2.45 -3.61 -8.42
C LEU A 94 -3.60 -4.21 -7.58
N ASP A 95 -4.17 -5.35 -7.98
CA ASP A 95 -5.18 -6.04 -7.16
C ASP A 95 -4.58 -6.61 -5.87
N LYS A 96 -3.35 -7.15 -5.93
CA LYS A 96 -2.62 -7.56 -4.72
C LYS A 96 -2.36 -6.38 -3.79
N ALA A 97 -1.86 -5.25 -4.33
CA ALA A 97 -1.64 -4.04 -3.54
C ALA A 97 -2.92 -3.51 -2.90
N ARG A 98 -4.07 -3.58 -3.60
CA ARG A 98 -5.39 -3.24 -3.04
C ARG A 98 -5.75 -4.13 -1.85
N LYS A 99 -5.59 -5.45 -2.00
CA LYS A 99 -5.86 -6.42 -0.92
C LYS A 99 -4.91 -6.17 0.27
N ALA A 100 -3.64 -5.91 0.00
CA ALA A 100 -2.65 -5.56 1.00
C ALA A 100 -3.00 -4.28 1.76
N ARG A 101 -3.37 -3.19 1.06
CA ARG A 101 -3.86 -1.94 1.68
C ARG A 101 -5.02 -2.22 2.63
N ASN A 102 -6.01 -3.01 2.21
CA ASN A 102 -7.15 -3.36 3.04
C ASN A 102 -6.75 -4.19 4.27
N PHE A 103 -5.87 -5.16 4.09
CA PHE A 103 -5.31 -5.93 5.20
C PHE A 103 -4.57 -5.02 6.19
N ILE A 104 -3.67 -4.15 5.72
CA ILE A 104 -2.91 -3.23 6.58
C ILE A 104 -3.84 -2.30 7.35
N ALA A 105 -4.85 -1.73 6.68
CA ALA A 105 -5.78 -0.78 7.28
C ALA A 105 -6.71 -1.40 8.34
N HIS A 106 -7.10 -2.67 8.18
CA HIS A 106 -8.10 -3.31 9.05
C HIS A 106 -7.51 -4.34 10.01
N GLU A 107 -6.44 -5.02 9.61
CA GLU A 107 -5.87 -6.17 10.30
C GLU A 107 -4.36 -6.01 10.59
N GLY A 108 -3.74 -4.90 10.20
CA GLY A 108 -2.29 -4.70 10.25
C GLY A 108 -1.65 -4.95 11.62
N VAL A 109 -2.41 -4.84 12.72
CA VAL A 109 -1.95 -5.15 14.10
C VAL A 109 -2.93 -6.02 14.87
N ALA A 110 -3.64 -6.93 14.19
CA ALA A 110 -4.59 -7.84 14.82
C ALA A 110 -3.92 -9.00 15.60
N ILE A 111 -2.88 -8.71 16.40
CA ILE A 111 -2.11 -9.66 17.23
C ILE A 111 -2.84 -10.10 18.51
N GLY A 112 -4.11 -9.72 18.66
CA GLY A 112 -4.91 -9.94 19.86
C GLY A 112 -4.54 -9.03 21.02
N ALA A 113 -4.81 -9.48 22.24
CA ALA A 113 -4.55 -8.69 23.44
C ALA A 113 -3.05 -8.55 23.71
N MET A 114 -2.53 -7.32 23.64
CA MET A 114 -1.09 -7.01 23.80
C MET A 114 -0.46 -7.61 25.07
N TRP A 115 -1.19 -7.64 26.18
CA TRP A 115 -0.69 -8.18 27.45
C TRP A 115 -0.60 -9.72 27.47
N ALA A 116 -1.22 -10.39 26.50
CA ALA A 116 -1.27 -11.85 26.39
C ALA A 116 -0.55 -12.40 25.14
N ALA A 117 -0.26 -11.55 24.16
CA ALA A 117 0.45 -11.91 22.95
C ALA A 117 1.81 -12.53 23.25
N ARG A 118 2.11 -13.63 22.55
CA ARG A 118 3.38 -14.36 22.65
C ARG A 118 4.25 -14.08 21.45
N SER A 119 5.56 -14.26 21.60
CA SER A 119 6.55 -14.01 20.55
C SER A 119 6.20 -14.70 19.23
N ASN A 120 5.84 -15.98 19.25
CA ASN A 120 5.46 -16.73 18.05
C ASN A 120 4.24 -16.14 17.32
N GLN A 121 3.22 -15.69 18.06
CA GLN A 121 2.03 -15.06 17.48
C GLN A 121 2.34 -13.69 16.88
N ILE A 122 3.20 -12.92 17.55
CA ILE A 122 3.63 -11.62 17.06
C ILE A 122 4.46 -11.80 15.78
N LEU A 123 5.42 -12.72 15.77
CA LEU A 123 6.29 -12.97 14.64
C LEU A 123 5.55 -13.52 13.41
N ASP A 124 4.63 -14.46 13.59
CA ASP A 124 3.75 -14.95 12.52
C ASP A 124 2.95 -13.81 11.88
N HIS A 125 2.37 -12.94 12.72
CA HIS A 125 1.66 -11.77 12.23
C HIS A 125 2.59 -10.78 11.50
N MET A 126 3.82 -10.62 11.96
CA MET A 126 4.82 -9.77 11.30
C MET A 126 5.22 -10.30 9.92
N LEU A 127 5.29 -11.62 9.72
CA LEU A 127 5.53 -12.22 8.40
C LEU A 127 4.37 -11.93 7.45
N ARG A 128 3.12 -12.04 7.93
CA ARG A 128 1.93 -11.68 7.14
C ARG A 128 1.90 -10.19 6.78
N LEU A 129 2.27 -9.32 7.73
CA LEU A 129 2.39 -7.89 7.49
C LEU A 129 3.50 -7.58 6.47
N ARG A 130 4.65 -8.26 6.54
CA ARG A 130 5.74 -8.11 5.58
C ARG A 130 5.31 -8.49 4.18
N ALA A 131 4.66 -9.63 4.01
CA ALA A 131 4.10 -10.05 2.72
C ALA A 131 3.11 -9.01 2.15
N ALA A 132 2.20 -8.48 2.98
CA ALA A 132 1.29 -7.42 2.55
C ALA A 132 2.03 -6.13 2.17
N VAL A 133 3.05 -5.72 2.93
CA VAL A 133 3.87 -4.54 2.59
C VAL A 133 4.64 -4.75 1.29
N THR A 134 5.11 -5.96 0.99
CA THR A 134 5.74 -6.30 -0.29
C THR A 134 4.76 -6.11 -1.45
N ASP A 135 3.56 -6.70 -1.36
CA ASP A 135 2.52 -6.53 -2.39
C ASP A 135 2.13 -5.06 -2.56
N LEU A 136 1.99 -4.32 -1.45
CA LEU A 136 1.70 -2.89 -1.48
C LEU A 136 2.83 -2.10 -2.14
N ALA A 137 4.10 -2.39 -1.82
CA ALA A 137 5.26 -1.69 -2.36
C ALA A 137 5.34 -1.83 -3.89
N HIS A 138 5.03 -3.01 -4.43
CA HIS A 138 5.01 -3.22 -5.88
C HIS A 138 3.90 -2.41 -6.56
N GLY A 139 2.67 -2.44 -6.05
CA GLY A 139 1.60 -1.60 -6.61
C GLY A 139 1.87 -0.11 -6.42
N ASP A 140 2.42 0.28 -5.29
CA ASP A 140 2.79 1.66 -5.02
C ASP A 140 3.89 2.19 -5.95
N ASN A 141 4.83 1.33 -6.34
CA ASN A 141 5.83 1.64 -7.35
C ASN A 141 5.20 1.94 -8.72
N ILE A 142 4.20 1.14 -9.14
CA ILE A 142 3.47 1.35 -10.40
C ILE A 142 2.72 2.69 -10.36
N ILE A 143 1.93 2.92 -9.31
CA ILE A 143 1.14 4.15 -9.17
C ILE A 143 2.05 5.38 -9.08
N SER A 144 3.20 5.28 -8.41
CA SER A 144 4.19 6.37 -8.33
C SER A 144 4.73 6.76 -9.70
N GLN A 145 4.98 5.78 -10.57
CA GLN A 145 5.41 6.04 -11.95
C GLN A 145 4.33 6.78 -12.75
N TRP A 146 3.05 6.46 -12.53
CA TRP A 146 1.95 7.18 -13.18
C TRP A 146 1.83 8.61 -12.66
N CYS A 147 1.96 8.83 -11.35
CA CYS A 147 2.02 10.18 -10.81
C CYS A 147 3.15 10.98 -11.46
N HIS A 148 4.35 10.40 -11.57
CA HIS A 148 5.49 11.04 -12.23
C HIS A 148 5.19 11.34 -13.71
N GLY A 149 4.60 10.40 -14.46
CA GLY A 149 4.23 10.64 -15.87
C GLY A 149 3.20 11.76 -16.05
N ILE A 150 2.33 11.98 -15.06
CA ILE A 150 1.37 13.10 -15.05
C ILE A 150 2.06 14.42 -14.70
N GLU A 151 2.92 14.43 -13.69
CA GLU A 151 3.57 15.63 -13.14
C GLU A 151 4.75 16.10 -14.02
N GLU A 152 5.50 15.15 -14.58
CA GLU A 152 6.71 15.36 -15.37
C GLU A 152 6.63 14.62 -16.72
N PRO A 153 5.69 14.96 -17.63
CA PRO A 153 5.42 14.19 -18.85
C PRO A 153 6.59 14.14 -19.86
N LYS A 154 7.64 14.94 -19.65
CA LYS A 154 8.87 14.96 -20.46
C LYS A 154 10.09 14.46 -19.68
N GLY A 155 9.93 14.15 -18.40
CA GLY A 155 10.97 13.64 -17.53
C GLY A 155 11.20 12.15 -17.77
N PRO A 156 12.46 11.67 -17.71
CA PRO A 156 12.71 10.24 -17.69
C PRO A 156 12.30 9.67 -16.32
N LEU A 157 11.70 8.47 -16.33
CA LEU A 157 11.44 7.73 -15.10
C LEU A 157 12.77 7.43 -14.37
N PRO A 158 12.80 7.58 -13.02
CA PRO A 158 14.00 7.31 -12.24
C PRO A 158 14.20 5.80 -12.06
N SER A 159 14.74 5.12 -13.08
CA SER A 159 14.89 3.65 -13.12
C SER A 159 15.55 3.04 -11.88
N PHE A 160 16.65 3.64 -11.41
CA PHE A 160 17.34 3.20 -10.19
C PHE A 160 16.42 3.21 -8.97
N PHE A 161 15.57 4.24 -8.85
CA PHE A 161 14.64 4.34 -7.73
C PHE A 161 13.55 3.27 -7.85
N ILE A 162 13.01 3.07 -9.05
CA ILE A 162 11.96 2.06 -9.33
C ILE A 162 12.45 0.65 -8.96
N GLU A 163 13.67 0.28 -9.35
CA GLU A 163 14.22 -1.05 -9.07
C GLU A 163 14.50 -1.26 -7.57
N ALA A 164 15.03 -0.23 -6.88
CA ALA A 164 15.36 -0.32 -5.46
C ALA A 164 14.15 -0.17 -4.53
N TYR A 165 13.03 0.37 -5.01
CA TYR A 165 11.91 0.81 -4.18
C TYR A 165 11.34 -0.28 -3.25
N PRO A 166 11.06 -1.52 -3.73
CA PRO A 166 10.52 -2.56 -2.85
C PRO A 166 11.45 -2.91 -1.69
N THR A 167 12.76 -3.02 -1.96
CA THR A 167 13.78 -3.30 -0.94
C THR A 167 13.96 -2.12 0.02
N MET A 168 13.88 -0.88 -0.48
CA MET A 168 13.91 0.31 0.37
C MET A 168 12.73 0.35 1.33
N ILE A 169 11.51 0.02 0.85
CA ILE A 169 10.32 -0.08 1.71
C ILE A 169 10.51 -1.19 2.75
N ASP A 170 10.92 -2.39 2.34
CA ASP A 170 11.10 -3.52 3.26
C ASP A 170 12.07 -3.17 4.38
N ASN A 171 13.25 -2.64 4.04
CA ASN A 171 14.25 -2.19 5.01
C ASN A 171 13.74 -1.05 5.89
N TRP A 172 13.01 -0.09 5.33
CA TRP A 172 12.44 1.00 6.10
C TRP A 172 11.36 0.53 7.07
N VAL A 173 10.52 -0.43 6.69
CA VAL A 173 9.42 -0.92 7.54
C VAL A 173 9.91 -1.95 8.57
N PHE A 174 10.83 -2.84 8.21
CA PHE A 174 11.18 -4.02 9.02
C PHE A 174 12.67 -4.12 9.40
N GLY A 175 13.54 -3.23 8.91
CA GLY A 175 14.98 -3.34 9.15
C GLY A 175 15.41 -3.35 10.62
N HIS A 176 14.58 -2.84 11.53
CA HIS A 176 14.84 -2.92 12.98
C HIS A 176 14.64 -4.31 13.59
N PHE A 177 14.10 -5.28 12.84
CA PHE A 177 14.07 -6.69 13.25
C PHE A 177 15.38 -7.43 12.93
N GLY A 178 16.29 -6.83 12.15
CA GLY A 178 17.50 -7.51 11.67
C GLY A 178 17.15 -8.80 10.92
N GLU A 179 17.91 -9.86 11.16
CA GLU A 179 17.74 -11.17 10.50
C GLU A 179 16.57 -12.00 11.06
N LEU A 180 15.89 -11.53 12.12
CA LEU A 180 14.88 -12.32 12.83
C LEU A 180 13.73 -12.77 11.93
N LEU A 181 13.26 -11.89 11.03
CA LEU A 181 12.19 -12.22 10.09
C LEU A 181 12.67 -13.06 8.91
N ASP A 182 13.95 -12.97 8.54
CA ASP A 182 14.52 -13.71 7.41
C ASP A 182 14.72 -15.20 7.76
N VAL A 183 15.16 -15.47 8.99
CA VAL A 183 15.31 -16.85 9.51
C VAL A 183 13.95 -17.54 9.62
N LEU A 184 12.90 -16.81 10.01
CA LEU A 184 11.56 -17.38 10.15
C LEU A 184 10.87 -17.59 8.80
N GLY A 185 11.07 -16.67 7.84
CA GLY A 185 10.49 -16.79 6.50
C GLY A 185 11.14 -17.90 5.65
N SER A 186 12.37 -18.30 5.95
CA SER A 186 13.07 -19.39 5.25
C SER A 186 12.74 -20.79 5.78
N GLY A 187 12.26 -20.89 7.02
CA GLY A 187 11.93 -22.16 7.69
C GLY A 187 10.71 -22.91 7.14
N ASP A 188 9.77 -22.22 6.49
CA ASP A 188 8.53 -22.81 5.93
C ASP A 188 8.71 -23.42 4.52
N SER A 189 9.93 -23.44 3.98
CA SER A 189 10.24 -24.03 2.66
C SER A 189 10.76 -25.48 2.73
N SER A 190 10.71 -26.09 3.92
CA SER A 190 11.17 -27.47 4.17
C SER A 190 10.12 -28.26 4.94
N ASP A 191 9.02 -28.60 4.27
CA ASP A 191 8.15 -29.74 4.59
C ASP A 191 7.43 -30.25 3.32
#